data_AF-A0AAU1DFH8-F1
#
_entry.id   AF-A0AAU1DFH8-F1
#
_cell.length_a   1.000
_cell.length_b   1.000
_cell.length_c   1.000
_cell.angle_alpha   90.00
_cell.angle_beta   90.00
_cell.angle_gamma   90.00
#
_symmetry.space_group_name_H-M   'P 1'
#
loop_
_entity.id
_entity.type
_entity.pdbx_description
1 polymer ?
#
loop_
_entity_poly.entity_id
_entity_poly.type
_entity_poly.pdbx_seq_one_letter_code
_entity_poly.pdbx_strand_id
1 'polypeptide(L)'
;MSDIRGQYGEQSYAWRELLQRWSDEWLDPVLHEQERAEPFSEDVRRARWLGRAGANLEEVGALEDRLGTVLPASYRQFLLTSDGWLNTTSDIERILSAHEVGWTRDLDPDLVTVWSEADGAGARIADEEYFVYGEAQAPFLLRPEYMPHTLKISHTPEATDVYLLNPCVVTADGEWEAWFVAHWLPGAVRYQSFWDLMNDEYRRFRGDW
;
A
#
# COMPACT_ATOMS: atom_id res chain seq x y z
N MET A 1 20.24 2.79 31.94
CA MET A 1 20.91 2.17 30.77
C MET A 1 20.07 2.57 29.57
N SER A 2 20.75 3.06 28.53
CA SER A 2 20.29 4.11 27.60
C SER A 2 18.91 3.95 26.98
N ASP A 3 18.21 5.08 27.02
CA ASP A 3 17.05 5.46 26.23
C ASP A 3 17.47 5.53 24.75
N ILE A 4 16.97 4.62 23.91
CA ILE A 4 17.10 4.67 22.46
C ILE A 4 15.74 5.11 21.90
N ARG A 5 15.33 6.32 22.24
CA ARG A 5 14.36 7.08 21.43
C ARG A 5 15.18 7.83 20.39
N GLY A 6 15.65 7.08 19.40
CA GLY A 6 16.31 7.61 18.22
C GLY A 6 15.38 8.56 17.49
N GLN A 7 15.94 9.71 17.09
CA GLN A 7 15.28 10.78 16.39
C GLN A 7 14.71 10.30 15.05
N TYR A 8 13.45 9.86 15.03
CA TYR A 8 12.67 9.86 13.80
C TYR A 8 12.39 11.32 13.48
N GLY A 9 13.08 11.89 12.50
CA GLY A 9 12.61 13.13 11.89
C GLY A 9 11.21 12.84 11.36
N GLU A 10 10.18 13.54 11.86
CA GLU A 10 8.82 13.41 11.34
C GLU A 10 8.80 13.94 9.91
N GLN A 11 9.15 13.06 8.97
CA GLN A 11 8.95 13.32 7.55
C GLN A 11 7.45 13.52 7.34
N SER A 12 7.06 14.72 6.94
CA SER A 12 5.67 15.03 6.65
C SER A 12 5.38 14.65 5.20
N TYR A 13 4.31 13.90 5.00
CA TYR A 13 3.84 13.48 3.68
C TYR A 13 2.59 14.27 3.30
N ALA A 14 2.55 14.80 2.08
CA ALA A 14 1.46 15.65 1.59
C ALA A 14 0.21 14.83 1.19
N TRP A 15 -0.22 13.89 2.04
CA TRP A 15 -1.33 12.98 1.76
C TRP A 15 -2.62 13.72 1.40
N ARG A 16 -2.97 14.77 2.14
CA ARG A 16 -4.21 15.50 1.85
C ARG A 16 -4.19 16.09 0.44
N GLU A 17 -3.05 16.60 -0.01
CA GLU A 17 -2.93 17.18 -1.35
C GLU A 17 -3.01 16.11 -2.44
N LEU A 18 -2.25 15.02 -2.29
CA LEU A 18 -2.24 13.91 -3.24
C LEU A 18 -3.64 13.33 -3.42
N LEU A 19 -4.27 12.96 -2.30
CA LEU A 19 -5.59 12.33 -2.28
C LEU A 19 -6.69 13.27 -2.78
N GLN A 20 -6.59 14.57 -2.51
CA GLN A 20 -7.55 15.54 -3.02
C GLN A 20 -7.47 15.67 -4.54
N ARG A 21 -6.26 15.82 -5.10
CA ARG A 21 -6.08 15.89 -6.56
C ARG A 21 -6.58 14.63 -7.25
N TRP A 22 -6.25 13.47 -6.69
CA TRP A 22 -6.71 12.20 -7.22
C TRP A 22 -8.24 12.06 -7.17
N SER A 23 -8.89 12.50 -6.08
CA SER A 23 -10.36 12.54 -6.01
C SER A 23 -10.96 13.47 -7.04
N ASP A 24 -10.36 14.65 -7.23
CA ASP A 24 -10.87 15.65 -8.16
C ASP A 24 -10.83 15.17 -9.61
N GLU A 25 -9.78 14.43 -10.00
CA GLU A 25 -9.63 13.87 -11.34
C GLU A 25 -10.54 12.65 -11.57
N TRP A 26 -10.67 11.76 -10.59
CA TRP A 26 -11.61 10.63 -10.67
C TRP A 26 -13.08 11.07 -10.77
N LEU A 27 -13.43 12.15 -10.08
CA LEU A 27 -14.78 12.72 -10.04
C LEU A 27 -14.99 13.80 -11.12
N ASP A 28 -14.02 13.99 -12.02
CA ASP A 28 -14.21 14.85 -13.18
C ASP A 28 -15.05 14.11 -14.24
N PRO A 29 -16.24 14.63 -14.62
CA PRO A 29 -17.14 13.99 -15.58
C PRO A 29 -16.56 13.84 -16.99
N VAL A 30 -15.45 14.53 -17.29
CA VAL A 30 -14.81 14.56 -18.61
C VAL A 30 -13.54 13.70 -18.65
N LEU A 31 -12.85 13.52 -17.52
CA LEU A 31 -11.57 12.77 -17.48
C LEU A 31 -11.80 11.27 -17.31
N HIS A 32 -12.16 10.83 -16.11
CA HIS A 32 -12.15 9.39 -15.75
C HIS A 32 -13.49 8.84 -15.30
N GLU A 33 -14.49 9.69 -15.02
CA GLU A 33 -15.78 9.22 -14.52
C GLU A 33 -16.50 8.32 -15.54
N GLN A 34 -16.32 8.58 -16.84
CA GLN A 34 -16.92 7.80 -17.93
C GLN A 34 -16.22 6.47 -18.19
N GLU A 35 -15.02 6.27 -17.66
CA GLU A 35 -14.25 5.02 -17.81
C GLU A 35 -14.73 3.94 -16.83
N ARG A 36 -15.54 4.31 -15.84
CA ARG A 36 -16.10 3.38 -14.86
C ARG A 36 -17.35 2.69 -15.40
N ALA A 37 -17.43 1.38 -15.16
CA ALA A 37 -18.66 0.61 -15.38
C ALA A 37 -19.79 1.06 -14.44
N GLU A 38 -19.44 1.42 -13.20
CA GLU A 38 -20.39 1.88 -12.17
C GLU A 38 -19.97 3.26 -11.62
N PRO A 39 -20.88 4.25 -11.58
CA PRO A 39 -20.59 5.57 -11.07
C PRO A 39 -20.28 5.54 -9.56
N PHE A 40 -19.47 6.49 -9.08
CA PHE A 40 -19.33 6.73 -7.65
C PHE A 40 -20.68 7.10 -7.03
N SER A 41 -20.88 6.76 -5.76
CA SER A 41 -22.10 7.12 -5.03
C SER A 41 -22.29 8.64 -4.94
N GLU A 42 -23.54 9.07 -4.82
CA GLU A 42 -23.90 10.49 -4.67
C GLU A 42 -23.20 11.16 -3.47
N ASP A 43 -22.96 10.42 -2.40
CA ASP A 43 -22.29 10.96 -1.22
C ASP A 43 -20.80 11.20 -1.47
N VAL A 44 -20.12 10.29 -2.19
CA VAL A 44 -18.71 10.47 -2.61
C VAL A 44 -18.60 11.68 -3.56
N ARG A 45 -19.50 11.77 -4.54
CA ARG A 45 -19.56 12.90 -5.49
C ARG A 45 -19.77 14.23 -4.80
N ARG A 46 -20.71 14.28 -3.86
CA ARG A 46 -21.01 15.48 -3.07
C ARG A 46 -19.85 15.88 -2.18
N ALA A 47 -19.17 14.91 -1.56
CA ALA A 47 -18.01 15.17 -0.70
C ALA A 47 -16.75 15.57 -1.50
N ARG A 48 -16.70 15.27 -2.81
CA ARG A 48 -15.50 15.39 -3.64
C ARG A 48 -14.26 14.75 -3.01
N TRP A 49 -14.48 13.56 -2.44
CA TRP A 49 -13.48 12.84 -1.66
C TRP A 49 -13.75 11.34 -1.78
N LEU A 50 -12.78 10.58 -2.31
CA LEU A 50 -12.88 9.11 -2.44
C LEU A 50 -12.55 8.38 -1.14
N GLY A 51 -11.94 9.08 -0.19
CA GLY A 51 -11.56 8.55 1.10
C GLY A 51 -12.67 8.57 2.12
N ARG A 52 -12.30 8.27 3.36
CA ARG A 52 -13.15 8.43 4.54
C ARG A 52 -12.60 9.56 5.41
N ALA A 53 -13.29 9.83 6.52
CA ALA A 53 -12.66 10.59 7.59
C ALA A 53 -11.36 9.89 8.00
N GLY A 54 -10.32 10.67 8.30
CA GLY A 54 -9.08 10.10 8.84
C GLY A 54 -9.34 9.39 10.17
N ALA A 55 -8.61 8.30 10.38
CA ALA A 55 -8.55 7.64 11.66
C ALA A 55 -8.01 8.62 12.71
N ASN A 56 -8.49 8.53 13.93
CA ASN A 56 -7.92 9.29 15.03
C ASN A 56 -6.70 8.55 15.63
N LEU A 57 -5.96 9.22 16.52
CA LEU A 57 -4.75 8.66 17.12
C LEU A 57 -5.02 7.41 17.98
N GLU A 58 -6.21 7.28 18.57
CA GLU A 58 -6.61 6.10 19.34
C GLU A 58 -6.86 4.90 18.42
N GLU A 59 -7.53 5.10 17.29
CA GLU A 59 -7.76 4.06 16.28
C GLU A 59 -6.45 3.56 15.67
N VAL A 60 -5.54 4.48 15.34
CA VAL A 60 -4.20 4.13 14.85
C VAL A 60 -3.38 3.41 15.94
N GLY A 61 -3.43 3.88 17.18
CA GLY A 61 -2.76 3.23 18.31
C GLY A 61 -3.29 1.81 18.57
N ALA A 62 -4.62 1.63 18.50
CA ALA A 62 -5.25 0.32 18.63
C ALA A 62 -4.84 -0.66 17.51
N LEU A 63 -4.63 -0.14 16.29
CA LEU A 63 -4.05 -0.92 15.20
C LEU A 63 -2.61 -1.33 15.51
N GLU A 64 -1.75 -0.40 15.92
CA GLU A 64 -0.36 -0.69 16.29
C GLU A 64 -0.26 -1.72 17.43
N ASP A 65 -1.11 -1.59 18.46
CA ASP A 65 -1.21 -2.54 19.55
C ASP A 65 -1.65 -3.93 19.06
N ARG A 66 -2.61 -3.99 18.13
CA ARG A 66 -3.09 -5.25 17.53
C ARG A 66 -2.02 -5.92 16.67
N LEU A 67 -1.20 -5.13 15.96
CA LEU A 67 -0.09 -5.63 15.15
C LEU A 67 1.16 -5.96 16.00
N GLY A 68 1.29 -5.37 17.18
CA GLY A 68 2.47 -5.50 18.04
C GLY A 68 3.69 -4.73 17.51
N THR A 69 3.48 -3.71 16.68
CA THR A 69 4.54 -2.88 16.09
C THR A 69 4.02 -1.49 15.73
N VAL A 70 4.93 -0.52 15.63
CA VAL A 70 4.64 0.84 15.18
C VAL A 70 4.61 0.86 13.65
N LEU A 71 3.61 1.53 13.06
CA LEU A 71 3.47 1.65 11.62
C LEU A 71 4.52 2.59 11.03
N PRO A 72 4.92 2.39 9.75
CA PRO A 72 5.79 3.35 9.07
C PRO A 72 5.07 4.70 8.94
N ALA A 73 5.84 5.79 9.01
CA ALA A 73 5.31 7.15 9.13
C ALA A 73 4.38 7.53 7.98
N SER A 74 4.70 7.12 6.75
CA SER A 74 3.86 7.40 5.59
C SER A 74 2.49 6.73 5.69
N TYR A 75 2.44 5.44 6.05
CA TYR A 75 1.17 4.72 6.20
C TYR A 75 0.36 5.21 7.41
N ARG A 76 1.04 5.52 8.51
CA ARG A 76 0.41 6.14 9.68
C ARG A 76 -0.27 7.46 9.31
N GLN A 77 0.44 8.36 8.62
CA GLN A 77 -0.10 9.66 8.19
C GLN A 77 -1.20 9.51 7.14
N PHE A 78 -1.13 8.48 6.30
CA PHE A 78 -2.22 8.14 5.38
C PHE A 78 -3.50 7.83 6.15
N LEU A 79 -3.45 6.91 7.14
CA LEU A 79 -4.63 6.55 7.94
C LEU A 79 -5.22 7.75 8.67
N LEU A 80 -4.35 8.62 9.23
CA LEU A 80 -4.77 9.88 9.87
C LEU A 80 -5.40 10.89 8.89
N THR A 81 -5.10 10.77 7.60
CA THR A 81 -5.68 11.61 6.54
C THR A 81 -6.97 10.99 5.99
N SER A 82 -7.00 9.68 5.83
CA SER A 82 -8.11 8.90 5.29
C SER A 82 -8.07 7.46 5.83
N ASP A 83 -9.09 7.06 6.59
CA ASP A 83 -9.21 5.69 7.07
C ASP A 83 -9.74 4.74 5.98
N GLY A 84 -8.84 4.37 5.07
CA GLY A 84 -9.15 3.67 3.83
C GLY A 84 -9.42 4.63 2.67
N TRP A 85 -9.39 4.11 1.45
CA TRP A 85 -9.49 4.89 0.22
C TRP A 85 -10.13 4.05 -0.89
N LEU A 86 -10.94 4.66 -1.75
CA LEU A 86 -11.53 3.98 -2.91
C LEU A 86 -10.73 4.27 -4.17
N ASN A 87 -10.59 3.24 -5.01
CA ASN A 87 -10.11 3.29 -6.39
C ASN A 87 -8.82 4.09 -6.56
N THR A 88 -7.70 3.41 -6.35
CA THR A 88 -6.40 3.98 -6.70
C THR A 88 -6.24 3.97 -8.21
N THR A 89 -6.08 2.79 -8.81
CA THR A 89 -6.10 2.56 -10.27
C THR A 89 -7.33 1.73 -10.68
N SER A 90 -7.37 1.24 -11.93
CA SER A 90 -8.38 0.27 -12.40
C SER A 90 -8.33 -1.06 -11.66
N ASP A 91 -7.21 -1.34 -11.01
CA ASP A 91 -6.86 -2.65 -10.50
C ASP A 91 -7.24 -2.75 -9.01
N ILE A 92 -6.72 -1.82 -8.19
CA ILE A 92 -7.00 -1.80 -6.75
C ILE A 92 -8.21 -0.93 -6.43
N GLU A 93 -9.33 -1.60 -6.18
CA GLU A 93 -10.61 -0.98 -5.82
C GLU A 93 -10.60 -0.29 -4.46
N ARG A 94 -9.84 -0.79 -3.48
CA ARG A 94 -9.91 -0.24 -2.12
C ARG A 94 -8.66 -0.46 -1.28
N ILE A 95 -8.22 0.61 -0.63
CA ILE A 95 -7.33 0.55 0.54
C ILE A 95 -8.18 0.37 1.79
N LEU A 96 -7.83 -0.64 2.58
CA LEU A 96 -8.51 -1.03 3.81
C LEU A 96 -8.38 0.03 4.90
N SER A 97 -9.38 0.07 5.79
CA SER A 97 -9.33 0.90 6.99
C SER A 97 -8.49 0.26 8.10
N ALA A 98 -8.16 1.03 9.13
CA ALA A 98 -7.34 0.60 10.26
C ALA A 98 -7.94 -0.59 11.04
N HIS A 99 -9.25 -0.79 10.99
CA HIS A 99 -9.90 -1.95 11.64
C HIS A 99 -9.92 -3.21 10.75
N GLU A 100 -9.71 -3.08 9.44
CA GLU A 100 -9.73 -4.19 8.48
C GLU A 100 -8.34 -4.72 8.15
N VAL A 101 -7.30 -3.89 8.28
CA VAL A 101 -5.92 -4.28 7.94
C VAL A 101 -5.39 -5.34 8.91
N GLY A 102 -4.45 -6.16 8.46
CA GLY A 102 -3.91 -7.27 9.23
C GLY A 102 -2.81 -8.01 8.50
N TRP A 103 -2.13 -8.92 9.20
CA TRP A 103 -1.06 -9.71 8.61
C TRP A 103 -1.61 -10.59 7.48
N THR A 104 -0.88 -10.65 6.37
CA THR A 104 -1.30 -11.39 5.16
C THR A 104 -1.55 -12.86 5.46
N ARG A 105 -0.73 -13.48 6.31
CA ARG A 105 -0.94 -14.87 6.77
C ARG A 105 -2.28 -15.12 7.47
N ASP A 106 -2.87 -14.08 8.08
CA ASP A 106 -4.11 -14.18 8.83
C ASP A 106 -5.32 -13.77 7.97
N LEU A 107 -5.16 -12.75 7.10
CA LEU A 107 -6.22 -12.24 6.24
C LEU A 107 -6.36 -12.97 4.90
N ASP A 108 -5.27 -13.56 4.40
CA ASP A 108 -5.21 -14.19 3.08
C ASP A 108 -4.17 -15.33 3.05
N PRO A 109 -4.46 -16.45 3.74
CA PRO A 109 -3.56 -17.61 3.78
C PRO A 109 -3.38 -18.27 2.40
N ASP A 110 -4.35 -18.12 1.50
CA ASP A 110 -4.28 -18.65 0.14
C ASP A 110 -3.22 -17.90 -0.68
N LEU A 111 -3.17 -16.57 -0.57
CA LEU A 111 -2.09 -15.78 -1.16
C LEU A 111 -0.72 -16.24 -0.66
N VAL A 112 -0.55 -16.47 0.66
CA VAL A 112 0.72 -16.98 1.21
C VAL A 112 1.07 -18.34 0.61
N THR A 113 0.09 -19.23 0.44
CA THR A 113 0.30 -20.58 -0.10
C THR A 113 0.76 -20.53 -1.55
N VAL A 114 0.03 -19.80 -2.41
CA VAL A 114 0.36 -19.64 -3.83
C VAL A 114 1.79 -19.12 -4.02
N TRP A 115 2.19 -18.13 -3.23
CA TRP A 115 3.53 -17.55 -3.30
C TRP A 115 4.63 -18.46 -2.73
N SER A 116 4.33 -19.24 -1.70
CA SER A 116 5.27 -20.20 -1.12
C SER A 116 5.51 -21.39 -2.05
N GLU A 117 4.50 -21.83 -2.81
CA GLU A 117 4.60 -22.95 -3.75
C GLU A 117 5.28 -22.57 -5.08
N ALA A 118 5.20 -21.29 -5.47
CA ALA A 118 5.91 -20.76 -6.63
C ALA A 118 7.44 -20.73 -6.43
N ASP A 119 7.92 -20.77 -5.17
CA ASP A 119 9.32 -20.85 -4.83
C ASP A 119 9.87 -22.27 -5.05
N GLY A 120 10.45 -22.48 -6.22
CA GLY A 120 11.17 -23.71 -6.55
C GLY A 120 12.49 -23.81 -5.79
N ALA A 121 12.47 -24.01 -4.46
CA ALA A 121 13.62 -24.35 -3.61
C ALA A 121 14.94 -23.62 -3.98
N GLY A 122 14.85 -22.34 -4.33
CA GLY A 122 15.98 -21.53 -4.79
C GLY A 122 16.86 -21.07 -3.63
N ALA A 123 18.11 -20.71 -3.94
CA ALA A 123 18.92 -19.95 -3.01
C ALA A 123 18.29 -18.57 -2.78
N ARG A 124 18.33 -18.06 -1.54
CA ARG A 124 17.88 -16.71 -1.20
C ARG A 124 18.52 -15.68 -2.14
N ILE A 125 17.69 -14.81 -2.72
CA ILE A 125 18.12 -13.71 -3.59
C ILE A 125 19.08 -12.79 -2.82
N ALA A 126 20.22 -12.42 -3.42
CA ALA A 126 21.22 -11.58 -2.75
C ALA A 126 20.71 -10.14 -2.53
N ASP A 127 21.30 -9.40 -1.59
CA ASP A 127 20.87 -8.03 -1.27
C ASP A 127 21.10 -7.08 -2.45
N GLU A 128 22.19 -7.27 -3.20
CA GLU A 128 22.55 -6.48 -4.38
C GLU A 128 21.53 -6.62 -5.53
N GLU A 129 20.84 -7.76 -5.59
CA GLU A 129 19.80 -8.05 -6.57
C GLU A 129 18.41 -7.63 -6.07
N TYR A 130 18.17 -7.80 -4.76
CA TYR A 130 16.88 -7.52 -4.15
C TYR A 130 16.64 -6.01 -3.99
N PHE A 131 17.61 -5.23 -3.49
CA PHE A 131 17.42 -3.81 -3.16
C PHE A 131 17.56 -2.86 -4.36
N VAL A 132 17.11 -3.29 -5.53
CA VAL A 132 16.96 -2.47 -6.74
C VAL A 132 15.49 -2.04 -6.86
N TYR A 133 15.27 -0.73 -6.92
CA TYR A 133 13.96 -0.08 -7.01
C TYR A 133 13.81 0.76 -8.29
N GLY A 134 12.58 1.18 -8.60
CA GLY A 134 12.27 1.96 -9.81
C GLY A 134 12.28 1.11 -11.07
N GLU A 135 12.54 1.71 -12.23
CA GLU A 135 12.48 1.04 -13.55
C GLU A 135 13.48 -0.11 -13.71
N ALA A 136 14.61 -0.05 -13.00
CA ALA A 136 15.66 -1.06 -13.09
C ALA A 136 15.34 -2.33 -12.28
N GLN A 137 14.29 -2.32 -11.46
CA GLN A 137 13.93 -3.48 -10.66
C GLN A 137 13.41 -4.61 -11.53
N ALA A 138 13.71 -5.85 -11.14
CA ALA A 138 13.09 -7.03 -11.73
C ALA A 138 12.02 -7.58 -10.78
N PRO A 139 10.72 -7.53 -11.12
CA PRO A 139 9.66 -7.95 -10.20
C PRO A 139 9.79 -9.38 -9.69
N PHE A 140 10.33 -10.29 -10.51
CA PHE A 140 10.55 -11.69 -10.13
C PHE A 140 11.68 -11.88 -9.11
N LEU A 141 12.51 -10.86 -8.84
CA LEU A 141 13.54 -10.91 -7.79
C LEU A 141 12.95 -10.61 -6.41
N LEU A 142 11.85 -11.29 -6.08
CA LEU A 142 11.11 -11.17 -4.82
C LEU A 142 11.54 -12.27 -3.84
N ARG A 143 11.57 -11.94 -2.54
CA ARG A 143 11.88 -12.88 -1.45
C ARG A 143 10.57 -13.44 -0.89
N PRO A 144 10.12 -14.64 -1.32
CA PRO A 144 8.81 -15.18 -0.93
C PRO A 144 8.70 -15.41 0.59
N GLU A 145 9.81 -15.61 1.28
CA GLU A 145 9.84 -15.77 2.74
C GLU A 145 9.30 -14.55 3.51
N TYR A 146 9.23 -13.38 2.88
CA TYR A 146 8.64 -12.18 3.50
C TYR A 146 7.12 -12.14 3.42
N MET A 147 6.51 -12.83 2.45
CA MET A 147 5.06 -12.78 2.18
C MET A 147 4.17 -12.98 3.42
N PRO A 148 4.35 -14.03 4.26
CA PRO A 148 3.51 -14.23 5.44
C PRO A 148 3.63 -13.11 6.49
N HIS A 149 4.71 -12.34 6.46
CA HIS A 149 4.99 -11.25 7.39
C HIS A 149 4.52 -9.88 6.90
N THR A 150 4.05 -9.79 5.66
CA THR A 150 3.55 -8.53 5.12
C THR A 150 2.22 -8.15 5.75
N LEU A 151 1.95 -6.84 5.84
CA LEU A 151 0.66 -6.28 6.22
C LEU A 151 -0.18 -6.08 4.96
N LYS A 152 -1.34 -6.74 4.88
CA LYS A 152 -2.28 -6.56 3.77
C LYS A 152 -3.10 -5.29 4.00
N ILE A 153 -2.96 -4.32 3.09
CA ILE A 153 -3.56 -2.98 3.24
C ILE A 153 -4.57 -2.64 2.15
N SER A 154 -4.74 -3.46 1.12
CA SER A 154 -5.78 -3.28 0.12
C SER A 154 -6.58 -4.56 -0.11
N HIS A 155 -7.72 -4.41 -0.76
CA HIS A 155 -8.57 -5.50 -1.17
C HIS A 155 -9.32 -5.15 -2.44
N THR A 156 -9.39 -6.12 -3.34
CA THR A 156 -10.27 -6.11 -4.50
C THR A 156 -10.99 -7.45 -4.55
N PRO A 157 -12.33 -7.47 -4.47
CA PRO A 157 -13.10 -8.70 -4.53
C PRO A 157 -12.77 -9.48 -5.82
N GLU A 158 -12.59 -10.80 -5.69
CA GLU A 158 -12.32 -11.70 -6.81
C GLU A 158 -11.02 -11.43 -7.59
N ALA A 159 -10.21 -10.47 -7.14
CA ALA A 159 -8.93 -10.15 -7.73
C ALA A 159 -7.77 -10.55 -6.79
N THR A 160 -6.60 -10.66 -7.39
CA THR A 160 -5.36 -11.15 -6.74
C THR A 160 -4.32 -10.05 -6.61
N ASP A 161 -4.59 -8.89 -7.18
CA ASP A 161 -3.79 -7.71 -7.02
C ASP A 161 -4.01 -7.08 -5.65
N VAL A 162 -2.90 -6.70 -5.03
CA VAL A 162 -2.88 -6.29 -3.62
C VAL A 162 -1.68 -5.40 -3.33
N TYR A 163 -1.90 -4.43 -2.45
CA TYR A 163 -0.86 -3.65 -1.81
C TYR A 163 -0.53 -4.27 -0.45
N LEU A 164 0.76 -4.51 -0.25
CA LEU A 164 1.31 -5.11 0.96
C LEU A 164 2.40 -4.19 1.52
N LEU A 165 2.55 -4.12 2.84
CA LEU A 165 3.69 -3.47 3.49
C LEU A 165 4.58 -4.53 4.14
N ASN A 166 5.87 -4.48 3.86
CA ASN A 166 6.84 -5.49 4.27
C ASN A 166 7.70 -5.01 5.44
N PRO A 167 7.39 -5.38 6.70
CA PRO A 167 8.18 -4.97 7.86
C PRO A 167 9.56 -5.67 7.95
N CYS A 168 9.83 -6.68 7.10
CA CYS A 168 11.14 -7.34 7.06
C CYS A 168 12.18 -6.50 6.32
N VAL A 169 11.76 -5.46 5.59
CA VAL A 169 12.64 -4.51 4.90
C VAL A 169 12.26 -3.10 5.36
N VAL A 170 13.12 -2.53 6.20
CA VAL A 170 12.94 -1.19 6.77
C VAL A 170 14.05 -0.28 6.25
N THR A 171 13.67 0.84 5.65
CA THR A 171 14.59 1.85 5.12
C THR A 171 15.23 2.68 6.25
N ALA A 172 16.22 3.50 5.91
CA ALA A 172 16.95 4.30 6.89
C ALA A 172 16.09 5.34 7.63
N ASP A 173 14.99 5.79 7.02
CA ASP A 173 13.97 6.69 7.59
C ASP A 173 12.87 5.95 8.37
N GLY A 174 12.91 4.62 8.41
CA GLY A 174 11.96 3.80 9.17
C GLY A 174 10.70 3.41 8.40
N GLU A 175 10.66 3.69 7.10
CA GLU A 175 9.58 3.23 6.22
C GLU A 175 9.69 1.72 5.97
N TRP A 176 8.54 1.08 5.78
CA TRP A 176 8.49 -0.30 5.32
C TRP A 176 8.42 -0.31 3.80
N GLU A 177 9.12 -1.25 3.19
CA GLU A 177 9.01 -1.50 1.76
C GLU A 177 7.54 -1.81 1.40
N ALA A 178 7.02 -1.18 0.36
CA ALA A 178 5.66 -1.40 -0.12
C ALA A 178 5.68 -2.23 -1.40
N TRP A 179 4.77 -3.19 -1.52
CA TRP A 179 4.67 -4.08 -2.67
C TRP A 179 3.33 -3.87 -3.37
N PHE A 180 3.38 -3.80 -4.69
CA PHE A 180 2.24 -4.07 -5.55
C PHE A 180 2.42 -5.45 -6.19
N VAL A 181 1.53 -6.36 -5.80
CA VAL A 181 1.42 -7.70 -6.37
C VAL A 181 0.20 -7.72 -7.29
N ALA A 182 0.27 -8.43 -8.41
CA ALA A 182 -0.85 -8.65 -9.32
C ALA A 182 -0.65 -9.93 -10.14
N HIS A 183 -1.73 -10.57 -10.60
CA HIS A 183 -1.63 -11.83 -11.36
C HIS A 183 -0.92 -11.73 -12.70
N TRP A 184 -0.84 -10.54 -13.30
CA TRP A 184 -0.10 -10.30 -14.54
C TRP A 184 1.38 -9.99 -14.31
N LEU A 185 1.81 -9.81 -13.05
CA LEU A 185 3.20 -9.59 -12.71
C LEU A 185 3.87 -10.94 -12.41
N PRO A 186 5.13 -11.16 -12.83
CA PRO A 186 5.88 -12.37 -12.50
C PRO A 186 6.38 -12.38 -11.04
N GLY A 187 5.87 -11.47 -10.20
CA GLY A 187 6.57 -10.96 -9.02
C GLY A 187 5.82 -9.79 -8.38
N ALA A 188 6.54 -8.95 -7.63
CA ALA A 188 6.00 -7.71 -7.08
C ALA A 188 6.77 -6.50 -7.60
N VAL A 189 6.07 -5.40 -7.89
CA VAL A 189 6.71 -4.08 -8.00
C VAL A 189 6.88 -3.53 -6.59
N ARG A 190 8.12 -3.19 -6.22
CA ARG A 190 8.50 -2.76 -4.88
C ARG A 190 8.87 -1.29 -4.86
N TYR A 191 8.57 -0.67 -3.73
CA TYR A 191 8.80 0.74 -3.45
C TYR A 191 9.41 0.89 -2.06
N GLN A 192 10.21 1.93 -1.85
CA GLN A 192 10.89 2.17 -0.58
C GLN A 192 9.92 2.55 0.55
N SER A 193 8.73 3.05 0.21
CA SER A 193 7.69 3.42 1.17
C SER A 193 6.30 3.28 0.56
N PHE A 194 5.26 3.32 1.41
CA PHE A 194 3.88 3.41 0.95
C PHE A 194 3.59 4.73 0.22
N TRP A 195 4.25 5.82 0.63
CA TRP A 195 4.18 7.09 -0.08
C TRP A 195 4.67 6.99 -1.52
N ASP A 196 5.79 6.30 -1.76
CA ASP A 196 6.36 6.13 -3.10
C ASP A 196 5.44 5.28 -4.00
N LEU A 197 4.87 4.21 -3.44
CA LEU A 197 3.86 3.39 -4.13
C LEU A 197 2.68 4.24 -4.58
N MET A 198 2.08 5.01 -3.66
CA MET A 198 0.89 5.81 -3.97
C MET A 198 1.17 6.94 -4.95
N ASN A 199 2.37 7.52 -4.94
CA ASN A 199 2.76 8.51 -5.95
C ASN A 199 2.96 7.89 -7.33
N ASP A 200 3.55 6.69 -7.41
CA ASP A 200 3.71 5.99 -8.69
C ASP A 200 2.34 5.60 -9.27
N GLU A 201 1.44 5.07 -8.45
CA GLU A 201 0.09 4.71 -8.86
C GLU A 201 -0.72 5.93 -9.32
N TYR A 202 -0.54 7.10 -8.69
CA TYR A 202 -1.16 8.35 -9.18
C TYR A 202 -0.57 8.82 -10.52
N ARG A 203 0.75 8.68 -10.74
CA ARG A 203 1.35 8.98 -12.05
C ARG A 203 0.80 8.05 -13.14
N ARG A 204 0.70 6.76 -12.85
CA ARG A 204 0.10 5.76 -13.75
C ARG A 204 -1.35 6.07 -14.06
N PHE A 205 -2.13 6.42 -13.05
CA PHE A 205 -3.52 6.87 -13.22
C PHE A 205 -3.63 8.04 -14.21
N ARG A 206 -2.69 8.99 -14.15
CA ARG A 206 -2.62 10.13 -15.08
C ARG A 206 -2.05 9.81 -16.46
N GLY A 207 -1.58 8.59 -16.69
CA GLY A 207 -0.90 8.19 -17.93
C GLY A 207 0.50 8.82 -18.09
N ASP A 208 1.09 9.31 -17.01
CA ASP A 208 2.44 9.86 -16.98
C ASP A 208 3.44 8.67 -16.87
N TRP A 209 4.04 8.27 -18.00
CA TRP A 209 5.07 7.22 -18.10
C TRP A 209 6.48 7.81 -18.21
#